data_AF-T0YF69-F1
#
_entry.id   AF-T0YF69-F1
#
_cell.length_a   1.000
_cell.length_b   1.000
_cell.length_c   1.000
_cell.angle_alpha   90.00
_cell.angle_beta   90.00
_cell.angle_gamma   90.00
#
_symmetry.space_group_name_H-M   'P 1'
#
loop_
_entity.id
_entity.type
_entity.pdbx_description
1 polymer ?
#
loop_
_entity_poly.entity_id
_entity_poly.type
_entity_poly.pdbx_seq_one_letter_code
_entity_poly.pdbx_strand_id
1 'polypeptide(L)' 'MMTMRWYVVHAYSGFEKSVQRALKERITRAGMNEQFGDILVPVEEVVE' A
#
# COMPACT_ATOMS: atom_id res chain seq x y z
N MET A 1 -24.12 -2.90 3.82
CA MET A 1 -23.01 -2.67 2.88
C MET A 1 -21.74 -2.45 3.69
N MET A 2 -20.74 -3.31 3.55
CA MET A 2 -19.43 -3.07 4.16
C MET A 2 -18.70 -2.03 3.30
N THR A 3 -18.42 -0.85 3.88
CA THR A 3 -17.68 0.22 3.23
C THR A 3 -16.21 0.10 3.60
N MET A 4 -15.31 0.05 2.61
CA MET A 4 -13.88 0.17 2.85
C MET A 4 -13.55 1.52 3.49
N ARG A 5 -12.59 1.52 4.39
CA ARG A 5 -12.09 2.72 5.06
C ARG A 5 -10.66 2.97 4.60
N TRP A 6 -10.33 4.25 4.43
CA TRP A 6 -8.97 4.66 4.18
C TRP A 6 -8.16 4.59 5.47
N TYR A 7 -6.96 4.03 5.37
CA TYR A 7 -5.99 3.96 6.46
C TYR A 7 -4.68 4.57 6.00
N VAL A 8 -4.03 5.31 6.90
CA VAL A 8 -2.71 5.89 6.69
C VAL A 8 -1.69 5.00 7.39
N VAL A 9 -0.62 4.65 6.68
CA VAL A 9 0.49 3.87 7.23
C VAL A 9 1.72 4.75 7.22
N HIS A 10 2.40 4.84 8.36
CA HIS A 10 3.69 5.51 8.43
C HIS A 10 4.76 4.61 7.82
N ALA A 11 5.45 5.13 6.81
CA ALA A 11 6.61 4.50 6.19
C ALA A 11 7.83 5.43 6.33
N TYR A 12 9.03 4.86 6.26
CA TYR A 12 10.26 5.64 6.22
C TYR A 12 10.44 6.29 4.85
N SER A 13 10.87 7.56 4.84
CA SER A 13 11.15 8.35 3.64
C SER A 13 12.11 7.60 2.70
N GLY A 14 11.77 7.53 1.41
CA GLY A 14 12.55 6.81 0.39
C GLY A 14 12.29 5.30 0.30
N PHE A 15 11.55 4.71 1.25
CA PHE A 15 11.19 3.29 1.23
C PHE A 15 9.74 3.04 0.83
N GLU A 16 8.96 4.08 0.52
CA GLU A 16 7.51 3.98 0.33
C GLU A 16 7.13 3.05 -0.82
N LYS A 17 7.85 3.09 -1.95
CA LYS A 17 7.67 2.14 -3.08
C LYS A 17 7.95 0.70 -2.65
N SER A 18 9.01 0.47 -1.87
CA SER A 18 9.35 -0.86 -1.35
C SER A 18 8.31 -1.36 -0.35
N VAL A 19 7.80 -0.48 0.52
CA VAL A 19 6.72 -0.80 1.46
C VAL A 19 5.44 -1.15 0.71
N GLN A 20 5.06 -0.40 -0.32
CA GLN A 20 3.90 -0.70 -1.16
C GLN A 20 4.01 -2.09 -1.80
N ARG A 21 5.18 -2.41 -2.39
CA ARG A 21 5.43 -3.71 -3.01
C ARG A 21 5.35 -4.84 -1.98
N ALA A 22 6.05 -4.70 -0.86
CA ALA A 22 6.04 -5.70 0.21
C ALA A 22 4.62 -5.90 0.78
N LEU A 23 3.85 -4.82 0.91
CA LEU A 23 2.47 -4.86 1.38
C LEU A 23 1.60 -5.64 0.39
N LYS A 24 1.64 -5.31 -0.91
CA LYS A 24 0.91 -6.05 -1.96
C LYS A 24 1.26 -7.54 -1.96
N GLU A 25 2.54 -7.88 -1.92
CA GLU A 25 2.97 -9.28 -1.88
C GLU A 25 2.48 -10.01 -0.62
N ARG A 26 2.45 -9.32 0.53
CA ARG A 26 1.99 -9.89 1.79
C ARG A 26 0.48 -10.10 1.79
N ILE A 27 -0.29 -9.17 1.22
CA ILE A 27 -1.75 -9.28 1.05
C ILE A 27 -2.06 -10.51 0.18
N THR A 28 -1.38 -10.65 -0.95
CA THR A 28 -1.56 -11.82 -1.84
C THR A 28 -1.19 -13.12 -1.14
N ARG A 29 -0.05 -13.17 -0.44
CA ARG A 29 0.39 -14.36 0.31
C ARG A 29 -0.55 -14.73 1.45
N ALA A 30 -1.16 -13.75 2.09
CA ALA A 30 -2.13 -13.95 3.17
C ALA A 30 -3.56 -14.20 2.67
N GLY A 31 -3.81 -14.14 1.35
CA GLY A 31 -5.16 -14.27 0.79
C GLY A 31 -6.10 -13.12 1.18
N MET A 32 -5.57 -11.96 1.56
CA MET A 32 -6.35 -10.83 2.09
C MET A 32 -6.81 -9.84 1.00
N ASN A 33 -6.71 -10.20 -0.28
CA ASN A 33 -7.02 -9.30 -1.40
C ASN A 33 -8.44 -8.70 -1.33
N GLU A 34 -9.40 -9.41 -0.73
CA GLU A 34 -10.79 -8.91 -0.60
C GLU A 34 -10.95 -7.84 0.49
N GLN A 35 -9.97 -7.71 1.40
CA GLN A 35 -9.96 -6.70 2.46
C GLN A 35 -9.23 -5.41 2.07
N PHE A 36 -8.40 -5.47 1.02
CA PHE A 36 -7.60 -4.34 0.56
C PHE A 36 -8.10 -3.88 -0.81
N GLY A 37 -8.36 -2.58 -0.93
CA GLY A 37 -8.75 -1.95 -2.19
C GLY A 37 -7.54 -1.29 -2.81
N ASP A 38 -7.64 0.02 -3.02
CA ASP A 38 -6.56 0.80 -3.58
C ASP A 38 -5.47 1.13 -2.54
N ILE A 39 -4.21 0.92 -2.94
CA ILE A 39 -3.02 1.28 -2.16
C ILE A 39 -2.31 2.43 -2.89
N LEU A 40 -2.59 3.65 -2.45
CA LEU A 40 -1.96 4.87 -2.93
C LEU A 40 -0.70 5.19 -2.14
N VAL A 41 0.34 5.62 -2.85
CA VAL A 41 1.58 6.09 -2.24
C VAL A 41 1.84 7.50 -2.79
N PRO A 42 1.83 8.53 -1.94
CA PRO A 42 2.09 9.90 -2.34
C PRO A 42 3.60 10.12 -2.44
N VAL A 43 4.25 9.54 -3.46
CA VAL A 43 5.65 9.87 -3.78
C VAL A 43 5.65 10.82 -4.96
N GLU A 44 6.35 11.95 -4.84
CA GLU A 44 6.83 12.66 -6.02
C GLU A 44 7.76 11.69 -6.77
N GLU A 45 7.40 11.33 -8.01
CA GLU A 45 8.33 10.62 -8.88
C GLU A 45 9.50 11.56 -9.15
N VAL A 46 10.60 11.35 -8.41
CA VAL A 46 11.89 11.96 -8.76
C VAL A 46 12.31 11.30 -10.08
N VAL A 47 11.92 11.93 -11.18
CA VAL A 47 12.46 11.62 -12.51
C VAL A 47 13.83 12.29 -12.56
N GLU A 48 14.89 11.50 -12.38
CA GLU A 48 16.26 11.90 -12.77
C GLU A 48 16.37 11.98 -14.30
#